data_AF-A0A7S3PA72-F1
#
_entry.id   AF-A0A7S3PA72-F1
#
_cell.length_a   1.000
_cell.length_b   1.000
_cell.length_c   1.000
_cell.angle_alpha   90.00
_cell.angle_beta   90.00
_cell.angle_gamma   90.00
#
_symmetry.space_group_name_H-M   'P 1'
#
loop_
_entity.id
_entity.type
_entity.pdbx_description
1 polymer ?
#
loop_
_entity_poly.entity_id
_entity_poly.type
_entity_poly.pdbx_seq_one_letter_code
_entity_poly.pdbx_strand_id
1 'polypeptide(L)'
;VKLGVLGCPVLRLKANNDGGDEEGHLFTAIQGQGCFRESVSSANDDGNSSSPIPVSVSTDCTTMVQSFEASHGNHEAQQDSASKLGLDNIIRMDSQAKYAMVANGYAALYLRLSHSKQNIWDHAAGSRIVQEAGGTVTDRNGKTLEYGVAKKMLNN
;
A
#
# COMPACT_ATOMS: atom_id res chain seq x y z
N VAL A 1 10.60 -9.85 4.25
CA VAL A 1 9.28 -10.52 4.19
C VAL A 1 9.21 -11.39 2.95
N LYS A 2 8.69 -12.62 3.05
CA LYS A 2 8.61 -13.59 1.93
C LYS A 2 7.24 -13.63 1.25
N LEU A 3 6.17 -13.48 2.03
CA LEU A 3 4.77 -13.44 1.60
C LEU A 3 4.09 -12.24 2.25
N GLY A 4 3.28 -11.51 1.49
CA GLY A 4 2.41 -10.46 1.98
C GLY A 4 0.97 -10.74 1.54
N VAL A 5 0.03 -10.64 2.48
CA VAL A 5 -1.40 -10.74 2.21
C VAL A 5 -2.08 -9.57 2.90
N LEU A 6 -2.87 -8.78 2.17
CA LEU A 6 -3.68 -7.69 2.71
C LEU A 6 -5.13 -7.82 2.26
N GLY A 7 -6.02 -8.07 3.22
CA GLY A 7 -7.46 -7.91 3.01
C GLY A 7 -7.86 -6.45 3.20
N CYS A 8 -8.52 -5.88 2.21
CA CYS A 8 -9.00 -4.51 2.20
C CYS A 8 -10.52 -4.49 1.93
N PRO A 9 -11.38 -4.85 2.91
CA PRO A 9 -12.79 -5.13 2.68
C PRO A 9 -13.63 -3.94 2.21
N VAL A 10 -13.19 -2.71 2.53
CA VAL A 10 -13.90 -1.46 2.20
C VAL A 10 -13.17 -0.60 1.18
N LEU A 11 -12.04 -1.09 0.64
CA LEU A 11 -11.28 -0.34 -0.35
C LEU A 11 -12.02 -0.39 -1.69
N ARG A 12 -12.26 0.77 -2.29
CA ARG A 12 -12.89 0.90 -3.61
C ARG A 12 -11.84 1.20 -4.66
N LEU A 13 -11.84 0.43 -5.73
CA LEU A 13 -10.91 0.55 -6.85
C LEU A 13 -11.68 0.28 -8.14
N LYS A 14 -11.26 0.83 -9.27
CA LYS A 14 -11.89 0.52 -10.55
C LYS A 14 -11.89 -1.00 -10.80
N ALA A 15 -13.06 -1.49 -11.18
CA ALA A 15 -13.25 -2.82 -11.70
C ALA A 15 -12.51 -2.96 -13.03
N ASN A 16 -12.14 -4.19 -13.37
CA ASN A 16 -11.42 -4.45 -14.62
C ASN A 16 -12.29 -4.36 -15.87
N ASN A 17 -13.62 -4.47 -15.75
CA ASN A 17 -14.53 -4.68 -16.87
C ASN A 17 -15.39 -3.45 -17.19
N ASP A 18 -14.84 -2.23 -17.09
CA ASP A 18 -15.55 -0.95 -17.26
C ASP A 18 -16.78 -0.73 -16.34
N GLY A 19 -17.02 -1.67 -15.40
CA GLY A 19 -18.20 -1.74 -14.53
C GLY A 19 -18.21 -0.79 -13.34
N GLY A 20 -17.46 0.32 -13.40
CA GLY A 20 -17.33 1.27 -12.29
C GLY A 20 -16.38 0.80 -11.19
N ASP A 21 -16.56 1.31 -9.97
CA ASP A 21 -15.73 0.97 -8.82
C ASP A 21 -16.23 -0.29 -8.12
N GLU A 22 -15.30 -1.18 -7.77
CA GLU A 22 -15.52 -2.39 -7.01
C GLU A 22 -14.98 -2.25 -5.59
N GLU A 23 -15.75 -2.68 -4.60
CA GLU A 23 -15.39 -2.66 -3.18
C GLU A 23 -14.91 -4.04 -2.71
N GLY A 24 -13.87 -4.06 -1.88
CA GLY A 24 -13.41 -5.28 -1.21
C GLY A 24 -12.39 -6.06 -2.04
N HIS A 25 -11.12 -5.95 -1.66
CA HIS A 25 -10.01 -6.57 -2.41
C HIS A 25 -9.08 -7.35 -1.49
N LEU A 26 -8.57 -8.48 -1.98
CA LEU A 26 -7.44 -9.20 -1.40
C LEU A 26 -6.21 -8.97 -2.27
N PHE A 27 -5.12 -8.53 -1.64
CA PHE A 27 -3.82 -8.39 -2.29
C PHE A 27 -2.88 -9.49 -1.80
N THR A 28 -2.19 -10.14 -2.73
CA THR A 28 -1.22 -11.19 -2.45
C THR A 28 0.09 -10.94 -3.18
N ALA A 29 1.20 -11.18 -2.50
CA ALA A 29 2.53 -10.99 -3.07
C ALA A 29 3.53 -12.00 -2.49
N ILE A 30 4.22 -12.73 -3.37
CA ILE A 30 5.28 -13.68 -3.00
C ILE A 30 6.59 -13.16 -3.58
N GLN A 31 7.66 -13.21 -2.80
CA GLN A 31 8.97 -12.73 -3.24
C GLN A 31 9.38 -13.34 -4.58
N GLY A 32 9.57 -12.49 -5.59
CA GLY A 32 10.00 -12.86 -6.94
C GLY A 32 8.90 -13.45 -7.82
N GLN A 33 7.63 -13.39 -7.41
CA GLN A 33 6.48 -13.91 -8.17
C GLN A 33 5.50 -12.82 -8.57
N GLY A 34 5.77 -11.56 -8.22
CA GLY A 34 4.88 -10.45 -8.49
C GLY A 34 3.78 -10.29 -7.45
N CYS A 35 2.91 -9.31 -7.71
CA CYS A 35 1.81 -8.93 -6.84
C CYS A 35 0.49 -9.03 -7.61
N PHE A 36 -0.53 -9.54 -6.93
CA PHE A 36 -1.86 -9.72 -7.51
C PHE A 36 -2.95 -9.16 -6.59
N ARG A 37 -4.07 -8.82 -7.22
CA ARG A 37 -5.32 -8.37 -6.60
C ARG A 37 -6.46 -9.25 -7.06
N GLU A 38 -7.35 -9.61 -6.16
CA GLU A 38 -8.62 -10.25 -6.45
C GLU A 38 -9.73 -9.59 -5.66
N SER A 39 -10.95 -9.62 -6.18
CA SER A 39 -12.12 -9.10 -5.51
C SER A 39 -12.68 -10.12 -4.53
N VAL A 40 -13.05 -9.66 -3.34
CA VAL A 40 -13.60 -10.51 -2.27
C VAL A 40 -15.07 -10.84 -2.55
N SER A 41 -15.79 -9.98 -3.28
CA SER A 41 -17.20 -10.23 -3.63
C SER A 41 -17.33 -11.38 -4.65
N SER A 42 -16.33 -11.59 -5.51
CA SER A 42 -16.29 -12.71 -6.46
C SER A 42 -16.10 -14.08 -5.79
N ALA A 43 -15.73 -14.12 -4.50
CA ALA A 43 -15.51 -15.37 -3.78
C ALA A 43 -16.82 -16.07 -3.38
N ASN A 44 -17.96 -15.36 -3.42
CA ASN A 44 -19.27 -15.85 -2.98
C ASN A 44 -20.21 -16.25 -4.14
N ASP A 45 -19.78 -16.15 -5.40
CA ASP A 45 -20.63 -16.33 -6.58
C ASP A 45 -20.27 -17.64 -7.31
N ASP A 46 -21.02 -18.72 -7.01
CA ASP A 46 -21.28 -19.97 -7.75
C ASP A 46 -20.21 -20.58 -8.69
N GLY A 47 -18.91 -20.35 -8.43
CA GLY A 47 -17.80 -20.94 -9.17
C GLY A 47 -17.20 -20.07 -10.28
N ASN A 48 -17.54 -18.78 -10.35
CA ASN A 48 -16.88 -17.83 -11.25
C ASN A 48 -15.88 -16.97 -10.46
N SER A 49 -14.85 -17.60 -9.89
CA SER A 49 -13.75 -16.88 -9.24
C SER A 49 -13.04 -16.02 -10.29
N SER A 50 -13.08 -14.69 -10.14
CA SER A 50 -12.29 -13.80 -10.97
C SER A 50 -10.81 -14.15 -10.80
N SER A 51 -10.08 -14.31 -11.92
CA SER A 51 -8.65 -14.65 -11.85
C SER A 51 -7.88 -13.50 -11.21
N PRO A 52 -6.85 -13.78 -10.39
CA PRO A 52 -6.01 -12.74 -9.80
C PRO A 52 -5.42 -11.83 -10.87
N ILE A 53 -5.47 -10.53 -10.60
CA ILE A 53 -5.11 -9.46 -11.52
C ILE A 53 -3.72 -8.96 -11.13
N PRO A 54 -2.74 -8.93 -12.05
CA PRO A 54 -1.44 -8.33 -11.77
C PRO A 54 -1.60 -6.87 -11.35
N VAL A 55 -0.86 -6.45 -10.33
CA VAL A 55 -0.80 -5.03 -9.91
C VAL A 55 0.60 -4.48 -10.10
N SER A 56 0.67 -3.22 -10.49
CA SER A 56 1.92 -2.49 -10.67
C SER A 56 1.79 -1.06 -10.18
N VAL A 57 2.88 -0.52 -9.65
CA VAL A 57 2.98 0.91 -9.35
C VAL A 57 2.86 1.75 -10.64
N SER A 58 2.51 3.02 -10.50
CA SER A 58 2.43 3.99 -11.61
C SER A 58 3.39 5.14 -11.39
N THR A 59 4.08 5.55 -12.45
CA THR A 59 4.95 6.74 -12.47
C THR A 59 4.22 8.03 -12.80
N ASP A 60 3.00 7.93 -13.34
CA ASP A 60 2.21 9.08 -13.81
C ASP A 60 1.22 9.56 -12.76
N CYS A 61 1.20 8.91 -11.59
CA CYS A 61 0.32 9.28 -10.49
C CYS A 61 0.90 10.47 -9.70
N THR A 62 0.09 11.49 -9.45
CA THR A 62 0.47 12.66 -8.63
C THR A 62 -0.20 12.64 -7.24
N THR A 63 -0.68 11.47 -6.81
CA THR A 63 -1.37 11.31 -5.53
C THR A 63 -0.44 10.81 -4.44
N MET A 64 -0.44 11.47 -3.30
CA MET A 64 0.13 10.97 -2.04
C MET A 64 -0.98 10.39 -1.16
N VAL A 65 -0.72 9.25 -0.53
CA VAL A 65 -1.55 8.71 0.55
C VAL A 65 -0.85 8.92 1.90
N GLN A 66 -1.60 9.31 2.91
CA GLN A 66 -1.11 9.45 4.29
C GLN A 66 -2.14 8.95 5.30
N SER A 67 -1.72 8.77 6.55
CA SER A 67 -2.61 8.39 7.64
C SER A 67 -3.72 9.43 7.83
N PHE A 68 -4.91 9.00 8.24
CA PHE A 68 -5.97 9.94 8.60
C PHE A 68 -5.71 10.51 10.01
N GLU A 69 -5.30 9.65 10.91
CA GLU A 69 -4.93 9.99 12.29
C GLU A 69 -3.70 10.91 12.35
N ALA A 70 -3.89 12.12 12.88
CA ALA A 70 -2.81 13.10 13.07
C ALA A 70 -1.71 12.61 14.02
N SER A 71 -2.00 11.66 14.91
CA SER A 71 -0.99 11.04 15.79
C SER A 71 -0.03 10.09 15.05
N HIS A 72 -0.36 9.73 13.81
CA HIS A 72 0.40 8.77 13.00
C HIS A 72 1.35 9.42 11.99
N GLY A 73 1.49 10.74 12.00
CA GLY A 73 2.43 11.47 11.16
C GLY A 73 2.45 12.97 11.44
N ASN A 74 3.40 13.69 10.84
CA ASN A 74 3.37 15.14 10.78
C ASN A 74 2.73 15.56 9.44
N HIS A 75 1.43 15.85 9.46
CA HIS A 75 0.68 16.20 8.24
C HIS A 75 1.23 17.45 7.53
N GLU A 76 1.70 18.45 8.28
CA GLU A 76 2.25 19.67 7.70
C GLU A 76 3.54 19.38 6.95
N ALA A 77 4.47 18.65 7.57
CA ALA A 77 5.72 18.25 6.93
C ALA A 77 5.49 17.32 5.72
N GLN A 78 4.48 16.44 5.78
CA GLN A 78 4.09 15.58 4.66
C GLN A 78 3.50 16.38 3.50
N GLN A 79 2.66 17.37 3.78
CA GLN A 79 2.09 18.26 2.76
C GLN A 79 3.14 19.16 2.11
N ASP A 80 4.10 19.68 2.88
CA ASP A 80 5.25 20.41 2.35
C ASP A 80 6.10 19.51 1.44
N SER A 81 6.34 18.26 1.84
CA SER A 81 7.06 17.28 1.01
C SER A 81 6.31 16.96 -0.29
N ALA A 82 4.98 16.79 -0.23
CA ALA A 82 4.14 16.55 -1.39
C ALA A 82 4.22 17.71 -2.40
N SER A 83 4.08 18.94 -1.90
CA SER A 83 4.20 20.16 -2.72
C SER A 83 5.55 20.25 -3.43
N LYS A 84 6.64 19.95 -2.73
CA LYS A 84 8.00 19.96 -3.29
C LYS A 84 8.23 18.90 -4.36
N LEU A 85 7.47 17.81 -4.32
CA LEU A 85 7.53 16.71 -5.29
C LEU A 85 6.52 16.85 -6.43
N GLY A 86 5.71 17.91 -6.45
CA GLY A 86 4.64 18.09 -7.46
C GLY A 86 3.49 17.08 -7.30
N LEU A 87 3.23 16.63 -6.08
CA LEU A 87 2.10 15.76 -5.76
C LEU A 87 0.90 16.62 -5.37
N ASP A 88 -0.01 16.81 -6.33
CA ASP A 88 -1.11 17.77 -6.22
C ASP A 88 -2.33 17.22 -5.46
N ASN A 89 -2.36 15.90 -5.21
CA ASN A 89 -3.49 15.22 -4.56
C ASN A 89 -3.04 14.51 -3.29
N ILE A 90 -3.80 14.67 -2.20
CA ILE A 90 -3.54 13.99 -0.93
C ILE A 90 -4.78 13.24 -0.47
N ILE A 91 -4.68 11.92 -0.40
CA ILE A 91 -5.70 11.05 0.16
C ILE A 91 -5.31 10.68 1.59
N ARG A 92 -6.25 10.84 2.52
CA ARG A 92 -6.08 10.42 3.91
C ARG A 92 -6.86 9.15 4.17
N MET A 93 -6.18 8.11 4.65
CA MET A 93 -6.81 6.83 4.98
C MET A 93 -5.99 6.06 6.01
N ASP A 94 -6.64 5.15 6.75
CA ASP A 94 -5.96 4.31 7.74
C ASP A 94 -5.59 2.94 7.20
N SER A 95 -5.05 2.10 8.08
CA SER A 95 -4.60 0.73 7.76
C SER A 95 -3.43 0.66 6.76
N GLN A 96 -3.01 -0.57 6.45
CA GLN A 96 -2.07 -0.89 5.38
C GLN A 96 -2.69 -0.77 3.98
N ALA A 97 -3.98 -0.40 3.86
CA ALA A 97 -4.61 -0.08 2.57
C ALA A 97 -3.85 1.00 1.79
N LYS A 98 -3.10 1.87 2.46
CA LYS A 98 -2.16 2.82 1.83
C LYS A 98 -1.11 2.14 0.96
N TYR A 99 -0.58 0.99 1.38
CA TYR A 99 0.33 0.19 0.56
C TYR A 99 -0.37 -0.38 -0.67
N ALA A 100 -1.63 -0.80 -0.53
CA ALA A 100 -2.44 -1.28 -1.66
C ALA A 100 -2.69 -0.16 -2.68
N MET A 101 -2.96 1.08 -2.24
CA MET A 101 -3.09 2.23 -3.13
C MET A 101 -1.82 2.48 -3.95
N VAL A 102 -0.64 2.40 -3.31
CA VAL A 102 0.64 2.57 -3.99
C VAL A 102 0.90 1.42 -4.98
N ALA A 103 0.77 0.17 -4.52
CA ALA A 103 1.03 -1.02 -5.33
C ALA A 103 0.12 -1.13 -6.57
N ASN A 104 -1.05 -0.50 -6.54
CA ASN A 104 -2.02 -0.50 -7.63
C ASN A 104 -1.97 0.76 -8.48
N GLY A 105 -0.99 1.65 -8.26
CA GLY A 105 -0.79 2.88 -9.04
C GLY A 105 -1.78 4.02 -8.75
N TYR A 106 -2.64 3.88 -7.73
CA TYR A 106 -3.57 4.94 -7.30
C TYR A 106 -2.89 6.01 -6.43
N ALA A 107 -1.69 5.73 -5.94
CA ALA A 107 -0.84 6.68 -5.26
C ALA A 107 0.62 6.49 -5.68
N ALA A 108 1.35 7.58 -5.86
CA ALA A 108 2.80 7.53 -6.10
C ALA A 108 3.60 7.44 -4.81
N LEU A 109 3.07 7.97 -3.70
CA LEU A 109 3.82 8.05 -2.45
C LEU A 109 2.94 7.72 -1.24
N TYR A 110 3.45 6.83 -0.38
CA TYR A 110 3.03 6.70 1.00
C TYR A 110 4.15 7.18 1.91
N LEU A 111 3.90 8.26 2.67
CA LEU A 111 4.86 8.79 3.63
C LEU A 111 4.33 8.61 5.07
N ARG A 112 5.20 8.17 6.00
CA ARG A 112 4.89 8.08 7.44
C ARG A 112 6.02 8.69 8.26
N LEU A 113 5.83 9.93 8.72
CA LEU A 113 6.80 10.66 9.55
C LEU A 113 6.42 10.56 11.04
N SER A 114 6.65 9.39 11.64
CA SER A 114 6.37 9.16 13.06
C SER A 114 7.64 9.27 13.91
N HIS A 115 7.50 9.79 15.13
CA HIS A 115 8.60 9.89 16.11
C HIS A 115 8.82 8.61 16.92
N SER A 116 7.91 7.64 16.84
CA SER A 116 7.98 6.39 17.59
C SER A 116 8.49 5.23 16.72
N LYS A 117 9.06 4.21 17.37
CA LYS A 117 9.43 2.96 16.70
C LYS A 117 8.18 2.20 16.28
N GLN A 118 8.11 1.85 14.99
CA GLN A 118 6.96 1.18 14.39
C GLN A 118 6.98 -0.33 14.67
N ASN A 119 5.80 -0.96 14.69
CA ASN A 119 5.72 -2.41 14.81
C ASN A 119 5.90 -3.06 13.43
N ILE A 120 6.48 -4.27 13.41
CA ILE A 120 6.71 -4.99 12.15
C ILE A 120 5.41 -5.31 11.41
N TRP A 121 4.33 -5.61 12.15
CA TRP A 121 3.06 -6.02 11.56
C TRP A 121 2.34 -4.88 10.85
N ASP A 122 2.67 -3.62 11.16
CA ASP A 122 2.09 -2.44 10.51
C ASP A 122 2.65 -2.20 9.10
N HIS A 123 3.74 -2.90 8.73
CA HIS A 123 4.49 -2.65 7.49
C HIS A 123 4.86 -3.90 6.70
N ALA A 124 4.99 -5.07 7.34
CA ALA A 124 5.55 -6.25 6.71
C ALA A 124 4.77 -6.69 5.46
N ALA A 125 3.45 -6.87 5.57
CA ALA A 125 2.62 -7.32 4.45
C ALA A 125 2.58 -6.27 3.33
N GLY A 126 2.28 -5.01 3.66
CA GLY A 126 2.23 -3.92 2.70
C GLY A 126 3.56 -3.67 1.98
N SER A 127 4.69 -3.80 2.68
CA SER A 127 6.00 -3.66 2.05
C SER A 127 6.25 -4.70 0.96
N ARG A 128 5.84 -5.95 1.21
CA ARG A 128 6.02 -7.03 0.23
C ARG A 128 5.17 -6.78 -1.00
N ILE A 129 3.93 -6.34 -0.81
CA ILE A 129 2.98 -5.98 -1.86
C ILE A 129 3.53 -4.88 -2.76
N VAL A 130 3.99 -3.77 -2.19
CA VAL A 130 4.56 -2.66 -3.00
C VAL A 130 5.82 -3.10 -3.74
N GLN A 131 6.72 -3.84 -3.08
CA GLN A 131 7.97 -4.26 -3.72
C GLN A 131 7.73 -5.24 -4.89
N GLU A 132 6.81 -6.20 -4.75
CA GLU A 132 6.48 -7.11 -5.86
C GLU A 132 5.66 -6.44 -6.97
N ALA A 133 4.98 -5.33 -6.67
CA ALA A 133 4.34 -4.47 -7.67
C ALA A 133 5.34 -3.54 -8.40
N GLY A 134 6.65 -3.68 -8.14
CA GLY A 134 7.71 -2.86 -8.75
C GLY A 134 8.03 -1.55 -8.03
N GLY A 135 7.43 -1.31 -6.86
CA GLY A 135 7.68 -0.14 -6.03
C GLY A 135 8.89 -0.28 -5.09
N THR A 136 9.22 0.82 -4.41
CA THR A 136 10.29 0.87 -3.41
C THR A 136 9.73 1.17 -2.03
N VAL A 137 10.28 0.50 -1.01
CA VAL A 137 9.92 0.72 0.40
C VAL A 137 11.18 0.80 1.24
N THR A 138 11.40 1.96 1.85
CA THR A 138 12.57 2.28 2.67
C THR A 138 12.18 3.05 3.92
N ASP A 139 13.14 3.22 4.83
CA ASP A 139 13.06 4.28 5.82
C ASP A 139 13.39 5.66 5.22
N ARG A 140 13.38 6.69 6.07
CA ARG A 140 13.64 8.09 5.67
C ARG A 140 15.04 8.33 5.10
N ASN A 141 15.99 7.43 5.34
CA ASN A 141 17.37 7.54 4.87
C ASN A 141 17.62 6.67 3.63
N GLY A 142 16.57 6.05 3.08
CA GLY A 142 16.69 5.15 1.91
C GLY A 142 17.15 3.74 2.28
N LYS A 143 17.26 3.39 3.56
CA LYS A 143 17.64 2.03 3.96
C LYS A 143 16.46 1.08 3.87
N THR A 144 16.72 -0.15 3.43
CA THR A 144 15.71 -1.21 3.41
C THR A 144 15.19 -1.50 4.82
N LEU A 145 13.89 -1.74 4.91
CA LEU A 145 13.23 -2.06 6.18
C LEU A 145 13.62 -3.45 6.71
N GLU A 146 13.98 -3.51 7.99
CA GLU A 146 14.40 -4.72 8.68
C GLU A 146 13.28 -5.27 9.57
N TYR A 147 12.91 -6.53 9.33
CA TYR A 147 11.78 -7.18 10.02
C TYR A 147 12.19 -8.33 10.96
N GLY A 148 13.46 -8.73 10.96
CA GLY A 148 13.92 -9.97 11.61
C GLY A 148 14.51 -9.80 13.02
N VAL A 149 14.67 -8.57 13.51
CA VAL A 149 15.42 -8.30 14.75
C VAL A 149 14.53 -8.33 15.99
N ALA A 150 13.34 -7.75 15.92
CA ALA A 150 12.41 -7.64 17.04
C ALA A 150 10.98 -7.41 16.54
N LYS A 151 10.02 -7.38 17.48
CA LYS A 151 8.62 -6.99 17.20
C LYS A 151 8.47 -5.55 16.70
N LYS A 152 9.44 -4.69 17.01
CA LYS A 152 9.55 -3.31 16.52
C LYS A 152 10.72 -3.16 15.56
N MET A 153 10.60 -2.20 14.65
CA MET A 153 11.65 -1.88 13.67
C MET A 153 12.75 -1.05 14.32
N LEU A 154 13.69 -1.71 15.02
CA LEU A 154 14.72 -1.02 15.81
C LEU A 154 15.76 -0.31 14.95
N ASN A 155 16.08 -0.88 13.78
CA ASN A 155 17.16 -0.45 12.89
C ASN A 155 16.68 0.44 11.72
N ASN A 156 15.46 0.98 11.82
CA ASN A 156 14.82 1.92 10.90
C ASN A 156 14.20 3.10 11.64
#